data_AF-L0PH12-F1
#
_entry.id   AF-L0PH12-F1
#
_cell.length_a   1.000
_cell.length_b   1.000
_cell.length_c   1.000
_cell.angle_alpha   90.00
_cell.angle_beta   90.00
_cell.angle_gamma   90.00
#
_symmetry.space_group_name_H-M   'P 1'
#
loop_
_entity.id
_entity.type
_entity.pdbx_description
1 polymer ?
#
loop_
_entity_poly.entity_id
_entity_poly.type
_entity_poly.pdbx_seq_one_letter_code
_entity_poly.pdbx_strand_id
1 'polypeptide(L)'
;MFLTKSLNYISILEKDVQKHNAYRPQILQAFSPRHPNLAKALLNWERKSQYLLREIVKYKTYLECLSRALTLRNERLFKNDTTYNNSSSNKQSI
;
A
#
# COMPACT_ATOMS: atom_id res chain seq x y z
N MET A 1 -14.98 -2.89 5.21
CA MET A 1 -14.89 -1.47 5.63
C MET A 1 -13.46 -0.97 5.85
N PHE A 2 -12.56 -1.73 6.50
CA PHE A 2 -11.15 -1.28 6.67
C PHE A 2 -10.28 -1.39 5.40
N LEU A 3 -10.38 -2.50 4.66
CA LEU A 3 -9.64 -2.69 3.39
C LEU A 3 -9.97 -1.59 2.36
N THR A 4 -11.25 -1.23 2.23
CA THR A 4 -11.72 -0.17 1.33
C THR A 4 -11.20 1.21 1.74
N LYS A 5 -11.04 1.48 3.04
CA LYS A 5 -10.47 2.74 3.54
C LYS A 5 -8.98 2.85 3.18
N SER A 6 -8.21 1.78 3.37
CA SER A 6 -6.79 1.74 3.04
C SER A 6 -6.53 1.83 1.52
N LEU A 7 -7.37 1.19 0.69
CA LEU A 7 -7.29 1.31 -0.77
C LEU A 7 -7.57 2.74 -1.25
N ASN A 8 -8.60 3.39 -0.70
CA ASN A 8 -8.87 4.80 -0.99
C ASN A 8 -7.70 5.70 -0.58
N TYR A 9 -7.08 5.44 0.57
CA TYR A 9 -5.93 6.20 1.02
C TYR A 9 -4.72 6.06 0.10
N ILE A 10 -4.43 4.84 -0.40
CA ILE A 10 -3.39 4.63 -1.42
C ILE A 10 -3.70 5.41 -2.70
N SER A 11 -4.96 5.40 -3.17
CA SER A 11 -5.35 6.17 -4.36
C SER A 11 -5.14 7.68 -4.17
N ILE A 12 -5.43 8.21 -2.98
CA ILE A 12 -5.16 9.61 -2.64
C ILE A 12 -3.65 9.88 -2.66
N LEU A 13 -2.84 9.03 -2.04
CA LEU A 13 -1.38 9.17 -2.06
C LEU A 13 -0.80 9.10 -3.47
N GLU A 14 -1.29 8.21 -4.32
CA GLU A 14 -0.87 8.09 -5.72
C GLU A 14 -1.20 9.36 -6.52
N LYS A 15 -2.38 9.96 -6.29
CA LYS A 15 -2.74 11.28 -6.85
C LYS A 15 -1.83 12.39 -6.32
N ASP A 16 -1.48 12.36 -5.04
CA ASP A 16 -0.59 13.34 -4.43
C ASP A 16 0.84 13.23 -4.99
N VAL A 17 1.33 12.02 -5.27
CA VAL A 17 2.61 11.82 -5.97
C VAL A 17 2.57 12.43 -7.37
N GLN A 18 1.50 12.20 -8.13
CA GLN A 18 1.34 12.79 -9.47
C GLN A 18 1.36 14.32 -9.43
N LYS A 19 0.60 14.92 -8.51
CA LYS A 19 0.59 16.38 -8.30
C LYS A 19 1.96 16.90 -7.86
N HIS A 20 2.61 16.21 -6.93
CA HIS A 20 3.93 16.59 -6.42
C HIS A 20 5.00 16.61 -7.52
N ASN A 21 4.95 15.62 -8.42
CA ASN A 21 5.86 15.56 -9.57
C ASN A 21 5.66 16.72 -10.55
N ALA A 22 4.43 17.23 -10.69
CA ALA A 22 4.15 18.39 -11.52
C ALA A 22 4.80 19.70 -11.02
N TYR A 23 5.19 19.78 -9.74
CA TYR A 23 5.90 20.95 -9.20
C TYR A 23 7.37 20.99 -9.56
N ARG A 24 8.01 19.86 -9.88
CA ARG A 24 9.45 19.83 -10.23
C ARG A 24 9.82 20.76 -11.39
N PRO A 25 9.14 20.73 -12.55
CA PRO A 25 9.43 21.67 -13.64
C PRO A 25 9.13 23.13 -13.24
N GLN A 26 8.09 23.36 -12.42
CA GLN A 26 7.76 24.71 -11.94
C GLN A 26 8.85 25.29 -11.03
N ILE A 27 9.45 24.46 -10.15
CA ILE A 27 10.60 24.85 -9.32
C ILE A 27 11.79 25.25 -10.19
N LEU A 28 12.07 24.47 -11.25
CA LEU A 28 13.17 24.77 -12.18
C LEU A 28 12.93 26.06 -12.98
N GLN A 29 11.68 26.39 -13.27
CA GLN A 29 11.32 27.63 -13.96
C GLN A 29 11.34 28.85 -13.02
N ALA A 30 11.00 28.67 -11.75
CA ALA A 30 10.87 29.76 -10.78
C ALA A 30 12.22 30.31 -10.26
N PHE A 31 13.31 29.54 -10.34
CA PHE A 31 14.61 29.95 -9.84
C PHE A 31 15.69 29.91 -10.92
N SER A 32 16.60 30.89 -10.90
CA SER A 32 17.82 30.82 -11.71
C SER A 32 18.72 29.66 -11.24
N PRO A 33 19.41 28.94 -12.14
CA PRO A 33 20.26 27.79 -11.80
C PRO A 33 21.34 28.04 -10.74
N ARG A 34 21.80 29.28 -10.59
CA ARG A 34 22.82 29.67 -9.60
C ARG A 34 22.25 30.25 -8.30
N HIS A 35 20.92 30.28 -8.16
CA HIS A 35 20.27 30.87 -7.00
C HIS A 35 20.28 29.89 -5.82
N PRO A 36 20.74 30.28 -4.61
CA PRO A 36 20.85 29.37 -3.46
C PRO A 36 19.50 28.79 -3.00
N ASN A 37 18.39 29.48 -3.27
CA ASN A 37 17.05 28.97 -2.94
C ASN A 37 16.60 27.80 -3.86
N LEU A 38 17.19 27.62 -5.03
CA LEU A 38 16.89 26.47 -5.90
C LEU A 38 17.25 25.16 -5.21
N ALA A 39 18.45 25.07 -4.64
CA ALA A 39 18.90 23.88 -3.91
C ALA A 39 17.99 23.56 -2.72
N LYS A 40 17.56 24.59 -1.98
CA LYS A 40 16.62 24.43 -0.85
C LYS A 40 15.25 23.95 -1.31
N ALA A 41 14.72 24.52 -2.39
CA ALA A 41 13.43 24.13 -2.95
C ALA A 41 13.44 22.68 -3.46
N LEU A 42 14.50 22.29 -4.19
CA LEU A 42 14.68 20.92 -4.67
C LEU A 42 14.84 19.94 -3.51
N LEU A 43 15.59 20.29 -2.46
CA LEU A 43 15.73 19.44 -1.26
C LEU A 43 14.40 19.23 -0.53
N ASN A 44 13.58 20.27 -0.41
CA ASN A 44 12.24 20.15 0.18
C ASN A 44 11.32 19.28 -0.70
N TRP A 45 11.40 19.46 -2.02
CA TRP A 45 10.69 18.62 -2.98
C TRP A 45 11.10 17.14 -2.86
N GLU A 46 12.39 16.86 -2.75
CA GLU A 46 12.96 15.52 -2.57
C GLU A 46 12.42 14.86 -1.30
N ARG A 47 12.48 15.56 -0.15
CA ARG A 47 11.98 15.05 1.13
C ARG A 47 10.50 14.69 1.08
N LYS A 48 9.67 15.52 0.45
CA LYS A 48 8.24 15.23 0.30
C LYS A 48 8.01 14.03 -0.62
N SER A 49 8.77 13.91 -1.72
CA SER A 49 8.71 12.74 -2.61
C SER A 49 9.03 11.44 -1.87
N GLN A 50 10.12 11.43 -1.09
CA GLN A 50 10.53 10.28 -0.28
C GLN A 50 9.46 9.90 0.76
N TYR A 51 8.85 10.88 1.44
CA TYR A 51 7.76 10.64 2.38
C TYR A 51 6.56 9.96 1.70
N LEU A 52 6.11 10.50 0.57
CA LEU A 52 4.96 9.95 -0.15
C LEU A 52 5.21 8.50 -0.63
N LEU A 53 6.40 8.23 -1.19
CA LEU A 53 6.77 6.88 -1.60
C LEU A 53 6.83 5.90 -0.42
N ARG A 54 7.39 6.32 0.71
CA ARG A 54 7.42 5.50 1.94
C ARG A 54 6.02 5.17 2.42
N GLU A 55 5.11 6.15 2.44
CA GLU A 55 3.73 5.93 2.85
C GLU A 55 3.03 4.94 1.91
N ILE A 56 3.18 5.07 0.59
CA ILE A 56 2.60 4.14 -0.39
C ILE A 56 3.08 2.70 -0.12
N VAL A 57 4.38 2.49 0.03
CA VAL A 57 4.94 1.15 0.32
C VAL A 57 4.36 0.61 1.62
N LYS A 58 4.36 1.40 2.70
CA LYS A 58 3.80 1.01 4.01
C LYS A 58 2.37 0.50 3.89
N TYR A 59 1.50 1.24 3.21
CA TYR A 59 0.09 0.84 3.10
C TYR A 59 -0.13 -0.33 2.14
N LYS A 60 0.67 -0.46 1.07
CA LYS A 60 0.63 -1.64 0.20
C LYS A 60 1.04 -2.91 0.97
N THR A 61 2.14 -2.85 1.72
CA THR A 61 2.59 -3.97 2.56
C THR A 61 1.56 -4.32 3.64
N TYR A 62 0.98 -3.32 4.30
CA TYR A 62 -0.06 -3.55 5.31
C TYR A 62 -1.28 -4.30 4.73
N LEU A 63 -1.73 -3.91 3.53
CA LEU A 63 -2.82 -4.59 2.84
C LEU A 63 -2.45 -6.04 2.46
N GLU A 64 -1.23 -6.24 1.95
CA GLU A 64 -0.75 -7.57 1.59
C GLU A 64 -0.72 -8.52 2.79
N CYS A 65 -0.18 -8.07 3.93
CA CYS A 65 -0.15 -8.86 5.16
C CYS A 65 -1.57 -9.23 5.63
N LEU A 66 -2.51 -8.29 5.60
CA LEU A 66 -3.90 -8.55 5.97
C LEU A 66 -4.57 -9.55 5.04
N SER A 67 -4.42 -9.37 3.72
CA SER A 67 -4.98 -10.30 2.73
C SER A 67 -4.42 -11.71 2.92
N ARG A 68 -3.11 -11.84 3.13
CA ARG A 68 -2.47 -13.14 3.41
C ARG A 68 -3.01 -13.79 4.68
N ALA A 69 -3.20 -13.02 5.75
CA ALA A 69 -3.78 -13.53 6.99
C ALA A 69 -5.23 -14.02 6.81
N LEU A 70 -6.04 -13.32 6.01
CA LEU A 70 -7.41 -13.74 5.68
C LEU A 70 -7.43 -15.03 4.86
N THR A 71 -6.56 -15.15 3.85
CA THR A 71 -6.43 -16.38 3.05
C THR A 71 -6.04 -17.57 3.93
N LEU A 72 -5.01 -17.41 4.78
CA LEU A 72 -4.58 -18.45 5.71
C LEU A 72 -5.68 -18.87 6.69
N ARG A 73 -6.49 -17.92 7.17
CA ARG A 73 -7.65 -18.22 8.02
C ARG A 73 -8.67 -19.07 7.27
N ASN A 74 -9.02 -18.69 6.05
CA ASN A 74 -10.01 -19.42 5.24
C ASN A 74 -9.52 -20.83 4.91
N GLU A 75 -8.25 -21.00 4.51
CA GLU A 75 -7.65 -22.31 4.25
C GLU A 75 -7.73 -23.24 5.47
N ARG A 76 -7.52 -22.71 6.68
CA ARG A 76 -7.66 -23.50 7.92
C ARG A 76 -9.09 -23.93 8.16
N LEU A 77 -10.07 -23.06 7.91
CA LEU A 77 -11.49 -23.40 8.06
C LEU A 77 -11.89 -24.51 7.06
N PHE A 78 -11.53 -24.37 5.79
CA PHE A 78 -11.80 -25.41 4.77
C PHE A 78 -11.15 -26.76 5.10
N LYS A 79 -9.91 -26.76 5.62
CA LYS A 79 -9.23 -27.99 6.09
C LYS A 79 -9.97 -28.64 7.26
N ASN A 80 -10.47 -27.86 8.20
CA ASN A 80 -11.23 -28.39 9.33
C ASN A 80 -12.56 -29.01 8.88
N ASP A 81 -13.28 -28.34 7.97
CA ASP A 81 -14.56 -28.83 7.44
C ASP A 81 -14.39 -30.14 6.64
N THR A 82 -13.35 -30.23 5.81
CA THR A 82 -13.02 -31.46 5.07
C THR A 82 -12.58 -32.60 5.99
N THR A 83 -11.83 -32.30 7.05
CA THR A 83 -11.43 -33.28 8.07
C THR A 83 -12.64 -33.81 8.86
N TYR A 84 -13.60 -32.96 9.21
CA TYR A 84 -14.86 -33.37 9.85
C TYR A 84 -15.75 -34.22 8.92
N ASN A 85 -15.87 -33.85 7.65
CA ASN A 85 -16.67 -34.61 6.69
C ASN A 85 -16.08 -35.99 6.39
N ASN A 86 -14.76 -36.11 6.28
CA ASN A 86 -14.08 -37.40 6.07
C ASN A 86 -14.16 -38.33 7.29
N SER A 87 -14.08 -37.79 8.51
CA SER A 87 -14.22 -38.59 9.72
C SER A 87 -15.67 -39.04 10.00
N SER A 88 -16.66 -38.32 9.50
CA SER A 88 -18.08 -38.70 9.60
C SER A 88 -18.46 -39.80 8.60
N SER A 89 -17.96 -39.72 7.36
CA SER A 89 -18.18 -40.74 6.33
C SER A 89 -17.52 -42.07 6.68
N ASN A 90 -16.33 -42.04 7.30
CA ASN A 90 -15.63 -43.26 7.72
C ASN A 90 -16.30 -43.97 8.93
N LYS A 91 -17.16 -43.29 9.70
CA LYS A 91 -17.93 -43.89 10.81
C LYS A 91 -19.23 -44.57 10.38
N GLN A 92 -19.74 -44.28 9.18
CA GLN A 92 -20.97 -44.87 8.64
C GLN A 92 -20.73 -46.12 7.80
N SER A 93 -19.47 -46.47 7.52
CA SER A 93 -19.08 -47.65 6.72
C SER A 93 -18.60 -48.84 7.56
N ILE A 94 -18.88 -48.85 8.87
CA ILE A 94 -18.59 -49.99 9.78
C ILE A 94 -19.90 -50.48 10.38
#